data_AF-A0A3E0P1I4-F1
#
_entry.id   AF-A0A3E0P1I4-F1
#
_cell.length_a   1.000
_cell.length_b   1.000
_cell.length_c   1.000
_cell.angle_alpha   90.00
_cell.angle_beta   90.00
_cell.angle_gamma   90.00
#
_symmetry.space_group_name_H-M   'P 1'
#
loop_
_entity.id
_entity.type
_entity.pdbx_description
1 polymer ?
#
loop_
_entity_poly.entity_id
_entity_poly.type
_entity_poly.pdbx_seq_one_letter_code
_entity_poly.pdbx_strand_id
1 'polypeptide(L)' 'MGGRLSEISEELKAKRVEGTAGGGLVTAEVNGLGELLTCRIDPSLVESGDRELIEDLVPAAVNAAIAKSKQLHAEAMKS' A
#
# COMPACT_ATOMS: atom_id res chain seq x y z
N MET A 1 3.27 28.35 -11.05
CA MET A 1 3.65 27.42 -9.95
C MET A 1 2.70 26.22 -9.79
N GLY A 2 1.58 26.12 -10.52
CA GLY A 2 0.66 24.96 -10.39
C GLY A 2 1.00 23.70 -11.21
N GLY A 3 1.66 23.85 -12.37
CA GLY A 3 1.91 22.72 -13.30
C GLY A 3 2.75 21.58 -12.71
N ARG A 4 3.92 21.93 -12.14
CA ARG A 4 4.87 20.94 -11.59
C ARG A 4 4.25 20.08 -10.47
N LEU A 5 3.40 20.66 -9.62
CA LEU A 5 2.75 19.92 -8.54
C LEU A 5 1.67 18.96 -9.06
N SER A 6 0.93 19.37 -10.09
CA SER A 6 -0.03 18.50 -10.78
C SER A 6 0.67 17.34 -11.48
N GLU A 7 1.77 17.58 -12.18
CA GLU A 7 2.56 16.53 -12.85
C GLU A 7 3.10 15.50 -11.86
N ILE A 8 3.67 15.95 -10.74
CA ILE A 8 4.13 15.07 -9.66
C ILE A 8 2.96 14.26 -9.08
N SER A 9 1.80 14.89 -8.89
CA SER A 9 0.61 14.19 -8.37
C SER A 9 0.12 13.10 -9.32
N GLU A 10 0.12 13.34 -10.63
CA GLU A 10 -0.22 12.33 -11.64
C GLU A 10 0.81 11.19 -11.66
N GLU A 11 2.10 11.50 -11.57
CA GLU A 11 3.16 10.49 -11.54
C GLU A 11 3.06 9.61 -10.28
N LEU A 12 2.83 10.22 -9.12
CA LEU A 12 2.60 9.51 -7.86
C LEU A 12 1.34 8.64 -7.91
N LYS A 13 0.27 9.13 -8.56
CA LYS A 13 -0.97 8.36 -8.76
C LYS A 13 -0.77 7.14 -9.65
N ALA A 14 0.20 7.18 -10.58
CA ALA A 14 0.55 6.04 -11.44
C ALA A 14 1.49 5.04 -10.76
N LYS A 15 2.38 5.48 -9.87
CA LYS A 15 3.29 4.60 -9.13
C LYS A 15 2.54 3.68 -8.18
N ARG A 16 3.05 2.46 -8.01
CA ARG A 16 2.50 1.40 -7.17
C ARG A 16 3.56 0.91 -6.21
N VAL A 17 3.17 0.71 -4.96
CA VAL A 17 4.00 0.09 -3.94
C VAL A 17 3.20 -0.96 -3.19
N GLU A 18 3.87 -2.04 -2.82
CA GLU A 18 3.26 -3.17 -2.13
C GLU A 18 3.78 -3.29 -0.71
N GLY A 19 2.89 -3.56 0.23
CA GLY A 19 3.18 -3.92 1.61
C GLY A 19 2.63 -5.31 1.92
N THR A 20 3.37 -6.08 2.70
CA THR A 20 3.02 -7.47 3.03
C THR A 20 3.03 -7.71 4.53
N ALA A 21 2.19 -8.62 5.00
CA ALA A 21 2.18 -9.09 6.38
C ALA A 21 2.05 -10.63 6.44
N GLY A 22 2.39 -11.21 7.59
CA GLY A 22 2.25 -12.66 7.82
C GLY A 22 3.07 -13.53 6.87
N GLY A 23 4.25 -13.06 6.44
CA GLY A 23 5.09 -13.82 5.48
C GLY A 23 4.55 -13.83 4.03
N GLY A 24 3.65 -12.91 3.68
CA GLY A 24 3.05 -12.82 2.35
C GLY A 24 1.58 -13.26 2.30
N LEU A 25 1.03 -13.71 3.44
CA LEU A 25 -0.38 -14.11 3.54
C LEU A 25 -1.35 -12.95 3.30
N VAL A 26 -0.94 -11.71 3.58
CA VAL A 26 -1.70 -10.51 3.17
C VAL A 26 -0.77 -9.56 2.42
N THR A 27 -1.22 -9.10 1.26
CA THR A 27 -0.50 -8.13 0.41
C THR A 27 -1.43 -6.96 0.07
N ALA A 28 -1.01 -5.74 0.38
CA ALA A 28 -1.73 -4.51 0.05
C ALA A 28 -0.94 -3.70 -0.98
N GLU A 29 -1.62 -3.26 -2.04
CA GLU A 29 -1.08 -2.36 -3.05
C GLU A 29 -1.66 -0.96 -2.86
N VAL A 30 -0.77 0.03 -2.77
CA VAL A 30 -1.10 1.45 -2.55
C VAL A 30 -0.39 2.28 -3.63
N ASN A 31 -0.99 3.37 -4.07
CA ASN A 31 -0.31 4.30 -4.99
C ASN A 31 0.61 5.30 -4.26
N GLY A 32 1.37 6.12 -4.98
CA GLY A 32 2.22 7.17 -4.39
C GLY A 32 1.48 8.31 -3.69
N LEU A 33 0.15 8.33 -3.73
CA LEU A 33 -0.70 9.26 -2.96
C LEU A 33 -1.22 8.64 -1.66
N GLY A 34 -0.97 7.36 -1.42
CA GLY A 34 -1.44 6.65 -0.24
C GLY A 34 -2.82 6.03 -0.39
N GLU A 35 -3.38 6.02 -1.60
CA GLU A 35 -4.68 5.40 -1.87
C GLU A 35 -4.51 3.89 -2.00
N LEU A 36 -5.27 3.12 -1.20
CA LEU A 36 -5.32 1.66 -1.30
C LEU A 36 -6.06 1.25 -2.57
N LEU A 37 -5.42 0.41 -3.37
CA LEU A 37 -5.95 -0.04 -4.67
C LEU A 37 -6.39 -1.49 -4.64
N THR A 38 -5.62 -2.33 -3.94
CA THR A 38 -5.89 -3.76 -3.86
C THR A 38 -5.41 -4.28 -2.51
N CYS A 39 -6.16 -5.22 -1.94
CA CYS A 39 -5.74 -6.04 -0.82
C CYS A 39 -5.98 -7.50 -1.19
N ARG A 40 -4.92 -8.30 -1.23
CA ARG A 40 -4.96 -9.73 -1.48
C ARG A 40 -4.75 -10.45 -0.16
N ILE A 41 -5.65 -11.38 0.14
CA ILE A 41 -5.59 -12.25 1.30
C ILE A 41 -5.42 -13.66 0.76
N ASP A 42 -4.43 -14.38 1.26
CA ASP A 42 -4.18 -15.75 0.88
C ASP A 42 -5.39 -16.64 1.22
N PRO A 43 -5.83 -17.54 0.31
CA PRO A 43 -6.98 -18.40 0.56
C PRO A 43 -6.86 -19.22 1.85
N SER A 44 -5.64 -19.61 2.24
CA SER A 44 -5.42 -20.41 3.45
C SER A 44 -5.87 -19.70 4.72
N LEU A 45 -5.78 -18.37 4.78
CA LEU A 45 -6.30 -17.60 5.92
C LEU A 45 -7.82 -17.69 6.00
N VAL A 46 -8.50 -17.58 4.86
CA VAL A 46 -9.97 -17.68 4.78
C VAL A 46 -10.43 -19.09 5.09
N GLU A 47 -9.73 -20.11 4.59
CA GLU A 47 -10.00 -21.53 4.83
C GLU A 47 -9.77 -21.92 6.29
N SER A 48 -8.74 -21.35 6.94
CA SER A 48 -8.48 -21.59 8.36
C SER A 48 -9.59 -21.04 9.26
N GLY A 49 -10.34 -20.03 8.79
CA GLY A 49 -11.36 -19.34 9.56
C GLY A 49 -10.81 -18.49 10.71
N ASP A 50 -9.49 -18.26 10.77
CA ASP A 50 -8.85 -17.46 11.82
C ASP A 50 -9.07 -15.96 11.58
N ARG A 51 -10.25 -15.50 11.98
CA ARG A 51 -10.67 -14.11 11.85
C ARG A 51 -9.74 -13.14 12.57
N GLU A 52 -9.25 -13.50 13.76
CA GLU A 52 -8.42 -12.64 14.59
C GLU A 52 -7.07 -12.38 13.91
N LEU A 53 -6.48 -13.41 13.32
CA LEU A 53 -5.27 -13.27 12.52
C LEU A 53 -5.48 -12.40 11.28
N ILE A 54 -6.60 -12.56 10.56
CA ILE A 54 -6.92 -11.71 9.40
C ILE A 54 -7.05 -10.23 9.82
N GLU A 55 -7.74 -9.97 10.93
CA GLU A 55 -7.94 -8.62 11.47
C GLU A 55 -6.62 -7.96 11.92
N ASP A 56 -5.61 -8.73 12.30
CA ASP A 56 -4.25 -8.22 12.61
C ASP A 56 -3.39 -8.00 11.35
N LEU A 57 -3.41 -8.96 10.42
CA LEU A 57 -2.52 -8.94 9.25
C LEU A 57 -2.93 -7.89 8.20
N VAL A 58 -4.22 -7.64 8.02
CA VAL A 58 -4.72 -6.65 7.06
C VAL A 58 -4.19 -5.24 7.36
N PRO A 59 -4.39 -4.65 8.56
CA PRO A 59 -3.85 -3.33 8.86
C PRO A 59 -2.32 -3.32 8.84
N ALA A 60 -1.65 -4.41 9.22
CA ALA A 60 -0.19 -4.50 9.13
C ALA A 60 0.32 -4.37 7.68
N ALA A 61 -0.28 -5.09 6.73
CA ALA A 61 0.09 -5.03 5.32
C ALA A 61 -0.21 -3.66 4.69
N VAL A 62 -1.39 -3.10 4.99
CA VAL A 62 -1.80 -1.78 4.50
C VAL A 62 -0.89 -0.68 5.03
N ASN A 63 -0.58 -0.69 6.33
CA ASN A 63 0.33 0.28 6.94
C ASN A 63 1.75 0.19 6.36
N ALA A 64 2.24 -1.02 6.08
CA ALA A 64 3.52 -1.22 5.41
C ALA A 64 3.52 -0.62 3.99
N ALA A 65 2.44 -0.80 3.23
CA ALA A 65 2.30 -0.23 1.89
C ALA A 65 2.22 1.31 1.93
N ILE A 66 1.44 1.87 2.86
CA ILE A 66 1.33 3.32 3.09
C ILE A 66 2.68 3.91 3.51
N ALA A 67 3.45 3.24 4.36
CA ALA A 67 4.78 3.70 4.76
C ALA A 67 5.72 3.84 3.55
N LYS A 68 5.72 2.85 2.64
CA LYS A 68 6.47 2.92 1.38
C LYS A 68 5.94 4.02 0.45
N SER A 69 4.63 4.21 0.39
CA SER A 69 4.00 5.28 -0.40
C SER A 69 4.45 6.67 0.08
N LYS A 70 4.47 6.88 1.40
CA LYS A 70 4.98 8.13 2.00
C LYS A 70 6.45 8.39 1.69
N GLN A 71 7.28 7.35 1.64
CA GLN A 71 8.69 7.47 1.21
C GLN A 71 8.77 7.93 -0.24
N LEU A 72 8.03 7.28 -1.13
CA LEU A 72 7.98 7.59 -2.57
C LEU A 72 7.46 9.02 -2.83
N HIS A 73 6.46 9.46 -2.07
CA HIS A 73 5.97 10.84 -2.10
C HIS A 73 7.06 11.84 -1.66
N ALA A 74 7.75 11.56 -0.57
CA ALA A 74 8.81 12.42 -0.05
C ALA A 74 10.01 12.51 -1.00
N GLU A 75 10.33 11.43 -1.72
CA GLU A 75 11.37 11.41 -2.75
C GLU A 75 10.99 12.25 -3.98
N ALA A 76 9.74 12.14 -4.44
CA ALA A 76 9.24 12.92 -5.58
C ALA A 76 9.23 14.44 -5.30
N MET A 77 8.93 14.85 -4.06
CA MET A 77 8.92 16.26 -3.66
C MET A 77 10.32 16.88 -3.49
N LYS A 78 11.36 16.05 -3.33
CA LYS A 78 12.76 16.51 -3.21
C LYS A 78 13.45 16.73 -4.56
N SER A 79 12.85 16.24 -5.66
CA SER A 79 13.37 16.33 -7.04
C SER A 79 12.79 17.54 -7.79
#